data_AF-A0A6G6IZ39-F1
#
_entry.id   AF-A0A6G6IZ39-F1
#
_cell.length_a   1.000
_cell.length_b   1.000
_cell.length_c   1.000
_cell.angle_alpha   90.00
_cell.angle_beta   90.00
_cell.angle_gamma   90.00
#
_symmetry.space_group_name_H-M   'P 1'
#
loop_
_entity.id
_entity.type
_entity.pdbx_description
1 polymer ?
#
loop_
_entity_poly.entity_id
_entity_poly.type
_entity_poly.pdbx_seq_one_letter_code
_entity_poly.pdbx_strand_id
1 'polypeptide(L)'
;MKLHLLPASLLLACAVSHAAEQAPVPKPLEEQVGRLVELYKDSFATGYPEATRVQTLKAGNGSELTLAVFTVEGFDMGNNYNQYLAVFASTPNEEGQEHYSLLDAMQIGGGGWRSIEALNARLVSDPTGQRTLIDIPVMENTDDDSPNFPSRAGVIHLSLEGSQTPRLVEQH
;
A
#
# COMPACT_ATOMS: atom_id res chain seq x y z
N MET A 1 -35.43 -33.33 50.31
CA MET A 1 -34.76 -32.30 49.47
C MET A 1 -33.30 -32.19 49.87
N LYS A 2 -32.36 -32.64 49.04
CA LYS A 2 -30.94 -32.26 49.11
C LYS A 2 -30.42 -32.13 47.67
N LEU A 3 -29.97 -30.92 47.34
CA LEU A 3 -29.48 -30.50 46.03
C LEU A 3 -28.16 -31.20 45.67
N HIS A 4 -28.04 -31.64 44.42
CA HIS A 4 -26.75 -31.91 43.79
C HIS A 4 -26.30 -30.64 43.06
N LEU A 5 -25.15 -30.09 43.46
CA LEU A 5 -24.44 -29.03 42.75
C LEU A 5 -23.35 -29.66 41.88
N LEU A 6 -23.49 -29.56 40.56
CA LEU A 6 -22.42 -29.79 39.59
C LEU A 6 -21.74 -28.44 39.30
N PRO A 7 -20.41 -28.30 39.47
CA PRO A 7 -19.71 -27.10 39.03
C PRO A 7 -19.48 -27.19 37.51
N ALA A 8 -20.16 -26.32 36.76
CA ALA A 8 -19.89 -26.10 35.35
C ALA A 8 -18.59 -25.29 35.19
N SER A 9 -17.50 -25.95 34.81
CA SER A 9 -16.26 -25.29 34.39
C SER A 9 -16.44 -24.72 32.98
N LEU A 10 -16.71 -23.42 32.89
CA LEU A 10 -16.57 -22.65 31.65
C LEU A 10 -15.08 -22.35 31.43
N LEU A 11 -14.41 -23.13 30.57
CA LEU A 11 -13.09 -22.77 30.05
C LEU A 11 -13.28 -21.77 28.91
N LEU A 12 -13.03 -20.50 29.21
CA LEU A 12 -12.98 -19.41 28.25
C LEU A 12 -11.69 -19.56 27.42
N ALA A 13 -11.80 -20.15 26.23
CA ALA A 13 -10.70 -20.19 25.27
C ALA A 13 -10.51 -18.80 24.67
N CYS A 14 -9.61 -18.00 25.25
CA CYS A 14 -9.11 -16.78 24.63
C CYS A 14 -8.29 -17.16 23.40
N ALA A 15 -8.93 -17.20 22.23
CA ALA A 15 -8.24 -17.27 20.96
C ALA A 15 -7.47 -15.95 20.78
N VAL A 16 -6.15 -16.01 20.95
CA VAL A 16 -5.26 -14.88 20.65
C VAL A 16 -5.19 -14.77 19.13
N SER A 17 -6.05 -13.92 18.55
CA SER A 17 -5.88 -13.48 17.16
C SER A 17 -4.54 -12.76 17.08
N HIS A 18 -3.51 -13.45 16.59
CA HIS A 18 -2.27 -12.82 16.21
C HIS A 18 -2.59 -11.91 15.02
N ALA A 19 -2.40 -10.59 15.18
CA ALA A 19 -2.36 -9.69 14.05
C ALA A 19 -1.27 -10.21 13.11
N ALA A 20 -1.64 -10.58 11.88
CA ALA A 20 -0.69 -11.12 10.92
C ALA A 20 0.39 -10.07 10.66
N GLU A 21 1.63 -10.39 11.04
CA GLU A 21 2.78 -9.55 10.77
C GLU A 21 2.93 -9.44 9.26
N GLN A 22 3.10 -8.21 8.77
CA GLN A 22 3.19 -7.96 7.35
C GLN A 22 4.42 -8.67 6.78
N ALA A 23 4.27 -9.36 5.65
CA ALA A 23 5.39 -10.04 5.02
C ALA A 23 6.52 -9.03 4.74
N PRO A 24 7.79 -9.41 4.98
CA PRO A 24 8.91 -8.52 4.73
C PRO A 24 8.98 -8.14 3.26
N VAL A 25 9.36 -6.90 2.98
CA VAL A 25 9.56 -6.42 1.61
C VAL A 25 10.74 -7.17 0.99
N PRO A 26 10.61 -7.74 -0.22
CA PRO A 26 11.75 -8.35 -0.90
C PRO A 26 12.89 -7.35 -1.09
N LYS A 27 14.11 -7.72 -0.71
CA LYS A 27 15.28 -6.84 -0.75
C LYS A 27 15.48 -6.12 -2.11
N PRO A 28 15.33 -6.77 -3.28
CA PRO A 28 15.46 -6.07 -4.56
C PRO A 28 14.41 -4.96 -4.75
N LEU A 29 13.19 -5.14 -4.22
CA LEU A 29 12.14 -4.12 -4.25
C LEU A 29 12.42 -3.00 -3.25
N GLU A 30 12.87 -3.34 -2.04
CA GLU A 30 13.29 -2.37 -1.02
C GLU A 30 14.37 -1.42 -1.57
N GLU A 31 15.35 -1.95 -2.30
CA GLU A 31 16.38 -1.15 -2.95
C GLU A 31 15.82 -0.20 -4.01
N GLN A 32 14.78 -0.61 -4.77
CA GLN A 32 14.12 0.28 -5.74
C GLN A 32 13.31 1.38 -5.04
N VAL A 33 12.58 1.04 -3.98
CA VAL A 33 11.85 2.02 -3.15
C VAL A 33 12.83 3.02 -2.53
N GLY A 34 13.97 2.56 -2.01
CA GLY A 34 15.01 3.43 -1.47
C GLY A 34 15.54 4.44 -2.50
N ARG A 35 15.72 4.03 -3.77
CA ARG A 35 16.10 4.94 -4.86
C ARG A 35 15.02 5.99 -5.14
N LEU A 36 13.74 5.62 -5.08
CA LEU A 36 12.63 6.57 -5.23
C LEU A 36 12.57 7.57 -4.08
N VAL A 37 12.79 7.11 -2.85
CA VAL A 37 12.89 7.99 -1.67
C VAL A 37 13.98 9.04 -1.88
N GLU A 38 15.18 8.62 -2.33
CA GLU A 38 16.28 9.56 -2.60
C GLU A 38 15.97 10.57 -3.70
N LEU A 39 15.09 10.23 -4.66
CA LEU A 39 14.66 11.15 -5.72
C LEU A 39 13.56 12.13 -5.26
N TYR A 40 12.70 11.73 -4.32
CA TYR A 40 11.56 12.54 -3.88
C TYR A 40 11.79 13.36 -2.62
N LYS A 41 12.74 12.97 -1.77
CA LYS A 41 13.08 13.74 -0.57
C LYS A 41 13.78 15.06 -0.93
N ASP A 42 13.66 16.04 -0.04
CA ASP A 42 14.58 17.18 -0.01
C ASP A 42 15.83 16.84 0.84
N SER A 43 16.66 17.84 1.16
CA SER A 43 17.87 17.63 1.96
C SER A 43 17.62 17.30 3.44
N PHE A 44 16.40 17.46 3.93
CA PHE A 44 16.00 17.28 5.33
C PHE A 44 15.17 16.01 5.52
N ALA A 45 14.34 15.69 4.54
CA ALA A 45 13.41 14.59 4.60
C ALA A 45 14.10 13.22 4.56
N THR A 46 13.43 12.23 5.14
CA THR A 46 13.88 10.84 5.18
C THR A 46 12.76 9.90 4.78
N GLY A 47 13.11 8.74 4.22
CA GLY A 47 12.14 7.67 4.05
C GLY A 47 11.79 7.02 5.38
N TYR A 48 10.57 6.49 5.48
CA TYR A 48 10.14 5.67 6.61
C TYR A 48 9.91 4.21 6.16
N PRO A 49 10.97 3.38 6.07
CA PRO A 49 10.90 2.05 5.47
C PRO A 49 9.89 1.14 6.18
N GLU A 50 9.68 1.32 7.49
CA GLU A 50 8.85 0.41 8.30
C GLU A 50 7.35 0.64 8.05
N ALA A 51 7.02 1.79 7.47
CA ALA A 51 5.70 2.11 6.96
C ALA A 51 5.49 1.66 5.50
N THR A 52 6.50 1.07 4.84
CA THR A 52 6.36 0.59 3.46
C THR A 52 5.38 -0.58 3.40
N ARG A 53 4.45 -0.50 2.46
CA ARG A 53 3.44 -1.54 2.19
C ARG A 53 3.62 -2.03 0.77
N VAL A 54 3.68 -3.35 0.59
CA VAL A 54 3.81 -3.96 -0.74
C VAL A 54 2.71 -4.97 -0.98
N GLN A 55 2.22 -4.99 -2.21
CA GLN A 55 1.18 -5.93 -2.63
C GLN A 55 1.38 -6.28 -4.10
N THR A 56 1.50 -7.57 -4.39
CA THR A 56 1.52 -8.07 -5.77
C THR A 56 0.11 -8.43 -6.21
N LEU A 57 -0.35 -7.80 -7.30
CA LEU A 57 -1.60 -8.08 -7.97
C LEU A 57 -1.34 -8.98 -9.17
N LYS A 58 -2.01 -10.12 -9.22
CA LYS A 58 -1.95 -11.04 -10.37
C LYS A 58 -3.10 -10.71 -11.33
N ALA A 59 -2.76 -10.25 -12.52
CA ALA A 59 -3.75 -10.08 -13.58
C ALA A 59 -4.07 -11.45 -14.21
N GLY A 60 -5.32 -11.62 -14.67
CA GLY A 60 -5.81 -12.92 -15.18
C GLY A 60 -5.10 -13.44 -16.43
N ASN A 61 -4.27 -12.62 -17.08
CA ASN A 61 -3.41 -12.97 -18.22
C ASN A 61 -2.03 -13.51 -17.79
N GLY A 62 -1.77 -13.68 -16.49
CA GLY A 62 -0.49 -14.13 -15.96
C GLY A 62 0.55 -13.02 -15.75
N SER A 63 0.24 -11.76 -16.07
CA SER A 63 1.11 -10.63 -15.69
C SER A 63 0.93 -10.29 -14.21
N GLU A 64 2.02 -9.92 -13.55
CA GLU A 64 2.02 -9.48 -12.15
C GLU A 64 2.44 -8.02 -12.06
N LEU A 65 1.73 -7.26 -11.22
CA LEU A 65 2.06 -5.88 -10.87
C LEU A 65 2.35 -5.83 -9.38
N THR A 66 3.51 -5.34 -9.00
CA THR A 66 3.84 -5.12 -7.59
C THR A 66 3.68 -3.66 -7.24
N LEU A 67 2.75 -3.38 -6.35
CA LEU A 67 2.51 -2.06 -5.79
C LEU A 67 3.38 -1.87 -4.55
N ALA A 68 3.96 -0.69 -4.39
CA ALA A 68 4.62 -0.26 -3.17
C ALA A 68 4.12 1.12 -2.75
N VAL A 69 3.53 1.21 -1.55
CA VAL A 69 3.25 2.49 -0.90
C VAL A 69 4.36 2.76 0.10
N PHE A 70 5.02 3.92 -0.03
CA PHE A 70 6.12 4.32 0.83
C PHE A 70 5.93 5.78 1.28
N THR A 71 6.53 6.10 2.43
CA THR A 71 6.38 7.40 3.09
C THR A 71 7.71 8.14 3.10
N VAL A 72 7.68 9.42 2.77
CA VAL A 72 8.77 10.37 2.97
C VAL A 72 8.29 11.43 3.94
N GLU A 73 9.05 11.67 5.01
CA GLU A 73 8.69 12.56 6.11
C GLU A 73 9.81 13.57 6.41
N GLY A 74 9.46 14.69 7.04
CA GLY A 74 10.45 15.68 7.48
C GLY A 74 10.79 16.75 6.45
N PHE A 75 9.95 16.92 5.42
CA PHE A 75 10.11 17.97 4.40
C PHE A 75 10.24 19.35 5.04
N ASP A 76 11.19 20.15 4.55
CA ASP A 76 11.48 21.51 5.02
C ASP A 76 11.71 21.60 6.55
N MET A 77 12.24 20.53 7.17
CA MET A 77 12.38 20.40 8.64
C MET A 77 11.05 20.40 9.41
N GLY A 78 9.93 20.16 8.74
CA GLY A 78 8.60 20.05 9.34
C GLY A 78 8.28 18.65 9.86
N ASN A 79 7.03 18.46 10.31
CA ASN A 79 6.48 17.17 10.72
C ASN A 79 5.47 16.59 9.71
N ASN A 80 5.46 17.15 8.49
CA ASN A 80 4.62 16.66 7.41
C ASN A 80 5.25 15.43 6.75
N TYR A 81 4.39 14.63 6.13
CA TYR A 81 4.80 13.52 5.29
C TYR A 81 3.98 13.48 4.00
N ASN A 82 4.56 12.86 2.98
CA ASN A 82 3.89 12.48 1.75
C ASN A 82 3.93 10.96 1.62
N GLN A 83 2.83 10.38 1.15
CA GLN A 83 2.77 8.98 0.72
C GLN A 83 2.82 8.92 -0.80
N TYR A 84 3.64 8.02 -1.30
CA TYR A 84 3.80 7.76 -2.73
C TYR A 84 3.40 6.32 -3.02
N LEU A 85 2.78 6.11 -4.18
CA LEU A 85 2.55 4.80 -4.77
C LEU A 85 3.50 4.61 -5.93
N ALA A 86 4.23 3.50 -5.95
CA ALA A 86 5.00 3.03 -7.10
C ALA A 86 4.45 1.69 -7.60
N VAL A 87 4.46 1.51 -8.92
CA VAL A 87 4.09 0.25 -9.58
C VAL A 87 5.31 -0.32 -10.27
N PHE A 88 5.55 -1.61 -10.05
CA PHE A 88 6.66 -2.34 -10.65
C PHE A 88 6.16 -3.54 -11.43
N ALA A 89 6.83 -3.82 -12.55
CA ALA A 89 6.82 -5.15 -13.14
C ALA A 89 7.94 -5.98 -12.49
N SER A 90 7.66 -7.26 -12.22
CA SER A 90 8.66 -8.22 -11.73
C SER A 90 9.07 -9.14 -12.86
N THR A 91 10.38 -9.29 -13.06
CA THR A 91 10.95 -10.25 -13.99
C THR A 91 12.16 -10.92 -13.35
N PRO A 92 12.24 -12.25 -13.30
CA PRO A 92 13.44 -12.92 -12.82
C PRO A 92 14.61 -12.67 -13.78
N ASN A 93 15.80 -12.46 -13.21
CA ASN A 93 17.05 -12.40 -13.97
C ASN A 93 17.54 -13.82 -14.35
N GLU A 94 18.70 -13.90 -15.03
CA GLU A 94 19.29 -15.18 -15.46
C GLU A 94 19.57 -16.15 -14.30
N GLU A 95 19.75 -15.62 -13.08
CA GLU A 95 20.01 -16.38 -11.85
C GLU A 95 18.71 -16.74 -11.09
N GLY A 96 17.55 -16.35 -11.62
CA GLY A 96 16.24 -16.57 -11.01
C GLY A 96 15.88 -15.60 -9.88
N GLN A 97 16.66 -14.53 -9.68
CA GLN A 97 16.34 -13.47 -8.72
C GLN A 97 15.40 -12.45 -9.34
N GLU A 98 14.35 -12.07 -8.61
CA GLU A 98 13.39 -11.07 -9.08
C GLU A 98 14.04 -9.69 -9.25
N HIS A 99 13.90 -9.12 -10.44
CA HIS A 99 14.20 -7.73 -10.74
C HIS A 99 12.89 -6.94 -10.86
N TYR A 100 12.80 -5.82 -10.13
CA TYR A 100 11.65 -4.93 -10.15
C TYR A 100 11.94 -3.72 -11.03
N SER A 101 11.28 -3.63 -12.17
CA SER A 101 11.34 -2.47 -13.08
C SER A 101 10.20 -1.51 -12.78
N LEU A 102 10.53 -0.24 -12.52
CA LEU A 102 9.53 0.81 -12.29
C LEU A 102 8.68 1.01 -13.55
N LEU A 103 7.36 0.97 -13.39
CA LEU A 103 6.40 1.34 -14.43
C LEU A 103 6.01 2.81 -14.30
N ASP A 104 5.57 3.23 -13.10
CA ASP A 104 5.37 4.63 -12.75
C ASP A 104 5.29 4.82 -11.23
N ALA A 105 5.38 6.07 -10.77
CA ALA A 105 5.15 6.45 -9.39
C ALA A 105 4.44 7.81 -9.29
N MET A 106 3.56 7.96 -8.30
CA MET A 106 2.85 9.20 -8.03
C MET A 106 2.68 9.43 -6.53
N GLN A 107 2.53 10.69 -6.13
CA GLN A 107 2.03 11.01 -4.79
C GLN A 107 0.57 10.58 -4.69
N ILE A 108 0.22 9.90 -3.61
CA ILE A 108 -1.11 9.28 -3.43
C ILE A 108 -1.77 9.68 -2.11
N GLY A 109 -1.01 10.25 -1.18
CA GLY A 109 -1.51 10.69 0.11
C GLY A 109 -0.50 11.56 0.88
N GLY A 110 -0.79 11.78 2.15
CA GLY A 110 -0.07 12.72 3.02
C GLY A 110 -0.60 14.15 2.92
N GLY A 111 0.09 15.09 3.58
CA GLY A 111 -0.29 16.50 3.58
C GLY A 111 -1.68 16.83 4.15
N GLY A 112 -2.25 15.96 4.99
CA GLY A 112 -3.59 16.16 5.56
C GLY A 112 -4.76 15.89 4.61
N TRP A 113 -4.52 15.29 3.45
CA TRP A 113 -5.57 14.94 2.48
C TRP A 113 -6.16 13.55 2.74
N ARG A 114 -5.32 12.52 2.65
CA ARG A 114 -5.70 11.13 2.87
C ARG A 114 -4.50 10.28 3.26
N SER A 115 -4.77 9.13 3.86
CA SER A 115 -3.76 8.17 4.28
C SER A 115 -4.11 6.76 3.79
N ILE A 116 -3.08 6.06 3.32
CA ILE A 116 -3.13 4.64 3.00
C ILE A 116 -2.54 3.87 4.18
N GLU A 117 -3.37 3.53 5.15
CA GLU A 117 -2.94 2.78 6.34
C GLU A 117 -2.70 1.29 6.02
N ALA A 118 -3.44 0.77 5.04
CA ALA A 118 -3.31 -0.59 4.56
C ALA A 118 -3.41 -0.64 3.03
N LEU A 119 -2.47 -1.33 2.39
CA LEU A 119 -2.50 -1.56 0.95
C LEU A 119 -3.35 -2.79 0.64
N ASN A 120 -4.64 -2.54 0.37
CA ASN A 120 -5.65 -3.55 0.03
C ASN A 120 -6.16 -3.34 -1.40
N ALA A 121 -5.24 -3.12 -2.34
CA ALA A 121 -5.55 -2.84 -3.72
C ALA A 121 -6.20 -4.03 -4.42
N ARG A 122 -7.02 -3.74 -5.43
CA ARG A 122 -7.72 -4.75 -6.24
C ARG A 122 -7.67 -4.37 -7.70
N LEU A 123 -7.49 -5.36 -8.56
CA LEU A 123 -7.70 -5.18 -9.99
C LEU A 123 -9.20 -5.09 -10.28
N VAL A 124 -9.58 -4.13 -11.10
CA VAL A 124 -10.95 -3.95 -11.57
C VAL A 124 -11.03 -4.30 -13.05
N SER A 125 -12.14 -4.90 -13.47
CA SER A 125 -12.35 -5.23 -14.87
C SER A 125 -12.52 -3.96 -15.72
N ASP A 126 -11.66 -3.79 -16.73
CA ASP A 126 -11.88 -2.82 -17.80
C ASP A 126 -12.71 -3.49 -18.91
N PRO A 127 -13.95 -3.04 -19.19
CA PRO A 127 -14.78 -3.58 -20.26
C PRO A 127 -14.13 -3.50 -21.65
N THR A 128 -13.21 -2.56 -21.85
CA THR A 128 -12.47 -2.40 -23.11
C THR A 128 -11.19 -3.24 -23.16
N GLY A 129 -10.69 -3.68 -22.01
CA GLY A 129 -9.44 -4.43 -21.85
C GLY A 129 -8.17 -3.67 -22.25
N GLN A 130 -8.24 -2.34 -22.37
CA GLN A 130 -7.12 -1.51 -22.82
C GLN A 130 -6.28 -0.98 -21.66
N ARG A 131 -6.83 -0.97 -20.45
CA ARG A 131 -6.23 -0.37 -19.26
C ARG A 131 -6.19 -1.38 -18.12
N THR A 132 -5.17 -1.25 -17.28
CA THR A 132 -5.21 -1.90 -15.97
C THR A 132 -5.84 -0.94 -14.98
N LEU A 133 -6.98 -1.31 -14.42
CA LEU A 133 -7.68 -0.52 -13.41
C LEU A 133 -7.39 -1.09 -12.03
N ILE A 134 -7.06 -0.21 -11.08
CA ILE A 134 -6.66 -0.54 -9.72
C ILE A 134 -7.48 0.31 -8.76
N ASP A 135 -8.23 -0.34 -7.88
CA ASP A 135 -8.92 0.33 -6.78
C ASP A 135 -8.11 0.15 -5.49
N ILE A 136 -7.89 1.25 -4.77
CA ILE A 136 -7.23 1.24 -3.46
C ILE A 136 -8.17 1.83 -2.42
N PRO A 137 -8.67 1.02 -1.47
CA PRO A 137 -9.41 1.54 -0.32
C PRO A 137 -8.53 2.44 0.54
N VAL A 138 -9.05 3.60 0.94
CA VAL A 138 -8.32 4.61 1.72
C VAL A 138 -9.18 5.28 2.77
N MET A 139 -8.53 6.00 3.67
CA MET A 139 -9.18 6.93 4.60
C MET A 139 -8.83 8.36 4.20
N GLU A 140 -9.84 9.19 4.04
CA GLU A 140 -9.72 10.59 3.66
C GLU A 140 -10.09 11.53 4.81
N ASN A 141 -9.40 12.65 4.89
CA ASN A 141 -9.72 13.72 5.82
C ASN A 141 -11.01 14.43 5.39
N THR A 142 -11.84 14.74 6.37
CA THR A 142 -12.95 15.70 6.26
C THR A 142 -12.53 17.06 6.81
N ASP A 143 -13.36 18.08 6.62
CA ASP A 143 -13.10 19.43 7.13
C ASP A 143 -13.02 19.48 8.67
N ASP A 144 -13.58 18.49 9.36
CA ASP A 144 -13.57 18.38 10.83
C ASP A 144 -12.40 17.53 11.36
N ASP A 145 -11.65 16.85 10.49
CA ASP A 145 -10.56 15.98 10.91
C ASP A 145 -9.29 16.77 11.22
N SER A 146 -8.57 16.34 12.26
CA SER A 146 -7.19 16.81 12.46
C SER A 146 -6.28 16.27 11.35
N PRO A 147 -5.23 17.01 10.95
CA PRO A 147 -4.27 16.54 9.97
C PRO A 147 -3.74 15.14 10.33
N ASN A 148 -3.75 14.23 9.37
CA ASN A 148 -3.31 12.84 9.50
C ASN A 148 -4.23 11.90 10.32
N PHE A 149 -5.43 12.34 10.70
CA PHE A 149 -6.44 11.51 11.35
C PHE A 149 -7.71 11.41 10.50
N PRO A 150 -7.64 10.81 9.29
CA PRO A 150 -8.79 10.72 8.40
C PRO A 150 -9.90 9.85 8.97
N SER A 151 -11.16 10.26 8.81
CA SER A 151 -12.32 9.52 9.32
C SER A 151 -13.28 9.01 8.24
N ARG A 152 -13.16 9.48 6.99
CA ARG A 152 -14.06 9.08 5.89
C ARG A 152 -13.45 7.97 5.04
N ALA A 153 -14.16 6.86 4.89
CA ALA A 153 -13.78 5.82 3.94
C ALA A 153 -13.92 6.30 2.49
N GLY A 154 -12.93 6.01 1.65
CA GLY A 154 -12.91 6.33 0.23
C GLY A 154 -12.24 5.23 -0.59
N VAL A 155 -12.22 5.42 -1.90
CA VAL A 155 -11.52 4.55 -2.84
C VAL A 155 -10.79 5.42 -3.84
N ILE A 156 -9.51 5.16 -4.03
CA ILE A 156 -8.74 5.75 -5.14
C ILE A 156 -8.91 4.85 -6.34
N HIS A 157 -9.41 5.41 -7.43
CA HIS A 157 -9.53 4.74 -8.73
C HIS A 157 -8.32 5.09 -9.58
N LEU A 158 -7.49 4.12 -9.89
CA LEU A 158 -6.28 4.32 -10.70
C LEU A 158 -6.38 3.56 -12.01
N SER A 159 -5.81 4.14 -13.05
CA SER A 159 -5.51 3.43 -14.30
C SER A 159 -4.02 3.48 -14.59
N LEU A 160 -3.46 2.34 -14.99
CA LEU A 160 -2.15 2.28 -15.63
C LEU A 160 -2.34 2.31 -17.14
N GLU A 161 -1.95 3.42 -17.76
CA GLU A 161 -2.18 3.71 -19.17
C GLU A 161 -0.88 3.70 -19.98
N GLY A 162 -0.95 3.25 -21.23
CA GLY A 162 0.21 3.20 -22.13
C GLY A 162 0.98 1.87 -22.06
N SER A 163 1.40 1.38 -23.23
CA SER A 163 2.07 0.07 -23.35
C SER A 163 3.60 0.14 -23.26
N GLN A 164 4.21 1.22 -23.76
CA GLN A 164 5.67 1.40 -23.75
C GLN A 164 6.16 2.31 -22.62
N THR A 165 5.35 3.31 -22.27
CA THR A 165 5.62 4.24 -21.15
C THR A 165 4.40 4.28 -20.25
N PRO A 166 4.23 3.27 -19.39
CA PRO A 166 3.08 3.20 -18.50
C PRO A 166 3.00 4.44 -17.61
N ARG A 167 1.78 4.91 -17.35
CA ARG A 167 1.51 6.07 -16.49
C ARG A 167 0.35 5.76 -15.56
N LEU A 168 0.53 6.05 -14.28
CA LEU A 168 -0.55 6.09 -13.30
C LEU A 168 -1.36 7.36 -13.51
N VAL A 169 -2.67 7.20 -13.57
CA VAL A 169 -3.64 8.31 -13.63
C VAL A 169 -4.74 8.02 -12.62
N GLU A 170 -4.98 8.97 -11.72
CA GLU A 170 -6.15 8.95 -10.84
C GLU A 170 -7.40 9.36 -11.63
N GLN A 171 -8.45 8.56 -11.50
CA GLN A 171 -9.74 8.74 -12.15
C GLN A 171 -10.73 9.36 -11.16
N HIS A 172 -11.54 10.30 -11.64
CA HIS A 172 -12.59 10.98 -10.88
C HIS A 172 -13.98 10.48 -11.23
#